data_AF-T1BN78-F1
#
_entry.id   AF-T1BN78-F1
#
_cell.length_a   1.000
_cell.length_b   1.000
_cell.length_c   1.000
_cell.angle_alpha   90.00
_cell.angle_beta   90.00
_cell.angle_gamma   90.00
#
_symmetry.space_group_name_H-M   'P 1'
#
loop_
_entity.id
_entity.type
_entity.pdbx_description
1 polymer ?
#
loop_
_entity_poly.entity_id
_entity_poly.type
_entity_poly.pdbx_seq_one_letter_code
_entity_poly.pdbx_strand_id
1 'polypeptide(L)'
;MTASTSLPSQGPPHGYTRFERARILGARALQISLGAPMLVELPPELVDPVTIAEMEFAQGVLPITVRRGGETPAGGLALRL
;
A
#
# COMPACT_ATOMS: atom_id res chain seq x y z
N MET A 1 -32.94 15.75 -17.57
CA MET A 1 -32.09 14.82 -18.34
C MET A 1 -30.68 15.38 -18.40
N THR A 2 -29.81 15.05 -17.45
CA THR A 2 -28.34 15.09 -17.61
C THR A 2 -27.72 14.31 -16.46
N ALA A 3 -27.63 12.99 -16.63
CA ALA A 3 -26.79 12.16 -15.80
C ALA A 3 -25.34 12.39 -16.23
N SER A 4 -24.59 13.21 -15.49
CA SER A 4 -23.14 13.30 -15.62
C SER A 4 -22.52 12.25 -14.70
N THR A 5 -22.47 11.03 -15.23
CA THR A 5 -21.81 9.85 -14.65
C THR A 5 -20.41 10.19 -14.17
N SER A 6 -20.18 10.09 -12.85
CA SER A 6 -18.84 10.03 -12.28
C SER A 6 -18.21 8.69 -12.68
N LEU A 7 -17.14 8.74 -13.46
CA LEU A 7 -16.36 7.54 -13.77
C LEU A 7 -15.77 7.00 -12.46
N PRO A 8 -15.94 5.71 -12.14
CA PRO A 8 -15.28 5.13 -10.99
C PRO A 8 -13.77 5.12 -11.22
N SER A 9 -13.01 5.56 -10.22
CA SER A 9 -11.54 5.45 -10.13
C SER A 9 -11.14 3.98 -9.99
N GLN A 10 -11.38 3.19 -11.04
CA GLN A 10 -11.08 1.78 -11.03
C GLN A 10 -9.57 1.62 -11.21
N GLY A 11 -8.88 1.41 -10.09
CA GLY A 11 -7.64 0.66 -10.10
C GLY A 11 -7.85 -0.72 -10.76
N PRO A 12 -6.77 -1.50 -10.97
CA PRO A 12 -6.91 -2.81 -11.59
C PRO A 12 -7.97 -3.64 -10.87
N PRO A 13 -8.88 -4.31 -11.60
CA PRO A 13 -9.98 -5.08 -10.99
C PRO A 13 -9.48 -6.22 -10.10
N HIS A 14 -8.21 -6.60 -10.25
CA HIS A 14 -7.59 -7.75 -9.59
C HIS A 14 -6.19 -7.36 -9.08
N GLY A 15 -6.11 -6.84 -7.86
CA GLY A 15 -4.84 -6.70 -7.11
C GLY A 15 -4.09 -5.37 -7.26
N TYR A 16 -2.80 -5.41 -6.90
CA TYR A 16 -1.88 -4.28 -6.94
C TYR A 16 -1.20 -4.17 -8.31
N THR A 17 -1.06 -2.95 -8.84
CA THR A 17 -0.19 -2.72 -10.00
C THR A 17 1.26 -3.06 -9.66
N ARG A 18 2.11 -3.26 -10.69
CA ARG A 18 3.57 -3.44 -10.49
C ARG A 18 4.20 -2.28 -9.70
N PHE A 19 3.72 -1.06 -9.93
CA PHE A 19 4.20 0.14 -9.22
C PHE A 19 3.72 0.18 -7.76
N GLU A 20 2.46 -0.15 -7.52
CA GLU A 20 1.90 -0.24 -6.16
C GLU A 20 2.61 -1.32 -5.36
N ARG A 21 2.78 -2.52 -5.93
CA ARG A 21 3.50 -3.62 -5.29
C ARG A 21 4.94 -3.22 -4.96
N ALA A 22 5.66 -2.63 -5.91
CA ALA A 22 7.02 -2.15 -5.66
C ALA A 22 7.08 -1.11 -4.53
N ARG A 23 6.11 -0.18 -4.49
CA ARG A 23 6.06 0.86 -3.46
C ARG A 23 5.72 0.31 -2.08
N ILE A 24 4.79 -0.64 -2.00
CA ILE A 24 4.44 -1.32 -0.75
C ILE A 24 5.66 -2.06 -0.19
N LEU A 25 6.30 -2.89 -1.01
CA LEU A 25 7.47 -3.68 -0.59
C LEU A 25 8.64 -2.78 -0.18
N GLY A 26 8.94 -1.73 -0.97
CA GLY A 26 10.01 -0.80 -0.64
C GLY A 26 9.74 -0.01 0.65
N ALA A 27 8.51 0.44 0.86
CA ALA A 27 8.13 1.13 2.11
C ALA A 27 8.22 0.20 3.32
N ARG A 28 7.81 -1.07 3.18
CA ARG A 28 7.93 -2.02 4.28
C ARG A 28 9.37 -2.39 4.59
N ALA A 29 10.18 -2.69 3.56
CA ALA A 29 11.59 -2.97 3.74
C ALA A 29 12.30 -1.84 4.50
N LEU A 30 11.98 -0.58 4.17
CA LEU A 30 12.49 0.57 4.91
C LEU A 30 12.09 0.56 6.39
N GLN A 31 10.82 0.26 6.71
CA GLN A 31 10.37 0.17 8.10
C GLN A 31 11.17 -0.90 8.87
N ILE A 32 11.38 -2.07 8.27
CA ILE A 32 12.15 -3.18 8.86
C ILE A 32 13.61 -2.75 9.10
N SER A 33 14.24 -2.11 8.11
CA SER A 33 15.60 -1.56 8.25
C SER A 33 15.74 -0.55 9.38
N LEU A 34 14.64 0.15 9.73
CA LEU A 34 14.58 1.11 10.83
C LEU A 34 14.23 0.46 12.19
N GLY A 35 14.16 -0.87 12.26
CA GLY A 35 13.88 -1.62 13.48
C GLY A 35 12.39 -1.77 13.81
N ALA A 36 11.49 -1.58 12.84
CA ALA A 36 10.07 -1.87 13.03
C ALA A 36 9.85 -3.37 13.32
N PRO A 37 8.84 -3.72 14.15
CA PRO A 37 8.53 -5.11 14.44
C PRO A 37 8.05 -5.85 13.19
N MET A 38 8.55 -7.07 13.04
CA MET A 38 8.21 -7.99 11.95
C MET A 38 7.03 -8.86 12.38
N LEU A 39 6.08 -9.11 11.47
CA LEU A 39 4.85 -9.85 11.75
C LEU A 39 4.92 -11.34 11.37
N VAL A 40 6.07 -11.77 10.85
CA VAL A 40 6.32 -13.14 10.41
C VAL A 40 7.43 -13.77 11.23
N GLU A 41 7.32 -15.07 11.47
CA GLU A 41 8.40 -15.86 12.05
C GLU A 41 9.53 -15.98 11.03
N LEU A 42 10.72 -15.53 11.42
CA LEU A 42 11.89 -15.54 10.55
C LEU A 42 12.83 -16.67 10.92
N PRO A 43 13.43 -17.35 9.93
CA PRO A 43 14.62 -18.16 10.17
C PRO A 43 15.71 -17.27 10.79
N PRO A 44 16.53 -17.79 11.73
CA PRO A 44 17.55 -17.01 12.42
C PRO A 44 18.62 -16.39 11.49
N GLU A 45 18.73 -16.88 10.26
CA GLU A 45 19.72 -16.44 9.27
C GLU A 45 19.17 -15.37 8.29
N LEU A 46 17.86 -15.09 8.29
CA LEU A 46 17.27 -14.14 7.34
C LEU A 46 17.32 -12.71 7.88
N VAL A 47 18.21 -11.90 7.30
CA VAL A 47 18.46 -10.50 7.72
C VAL A 47 18.06 -9.48 6.65
N ASP A 48 17.75 -9.91 5.42
CA ASP A 48 17.43 -9.00 4.33
C ASP A 48 16.01 -8.39 4.45
N PRO A 49 15.87 -7.06 4.64
CA PRO A 49 14.58 -6.40 4.84
C PRO A 49 13.64 -6.54 3.65
N VAL A 50 14.16 -6.66 2.43
CA VAL A 50 13.34 -6.82 1.22
C VAL A 50 12.70 -8.20 1.22
N THR A 51 13.49 -9.25 1.47
CA THR A 51 12.97 -10.62 1.54
C THR A 51 11.91 -10.76 2.63
N ILE A 52 12.12 -10.14 3.79
CA ILE A 52 11.14 -10.15 4.90
C ILE A 52 9.83 -9.47 4.47
N ALA A 53 9.92 -8.30 3.82
CA ALA A 53 8.75 -7.59 3.29
C ALA A 53 7.99 -8.42 2.24
N GLU A 54 8.71 -9.18 1.40
CA GLU A 54 8.09 -10.09 0.42
C GLU A 54 7.35 -11.25 1.09
N MET A 55 7.89 -11.82 2.18
CA MET A 55 7.23 -12.86 2.97
C MET A 55 5.95 -12.34 3.62
N GLU A 56 6.01 -11.16 4.27
CA GLU A 56 4.82 -10.52 4.85
C GLU A 56 3.76 -10.20 3.80
N PHE A 57 4.19 -9.79 2.60
CA PHE A 57 3.28 -9.55 1.47
C PHE A 57 2.60 -10.83 1.00
N ALA A 58 3.36 -11.92 0.85
CA ALA A 58 2.83 -13.21 0.41
C ALA A 58 1.82 -13.80 1.39
N GLN A 59 2.01 -13.54 2.69
CA GLN A 59 1.08 -13.97 3.75
C GLN A 59 -0.09 -13.01 3.96
N GLY A 60 -0.10 -11.83 3.31
CA GLY A 60 -1.19 -10.86 3.41
C GLY A 60 -1.27 -10.14 4.77
N VAL A 61 -0.19 -10.13 5.54
CA VAL A 61 -0.13 -9.53 6.90
C VAL A 61 0.47 -8.13 6.92
N LEU A 62 0.81 -7.57 5.76
CA LEU A 62 1.43 -6.25 5.65
C LEU A 62 0.56 -5.11 6.21
N PRO A 63 1.08 -4.27 7.12
CA PRO A 63 0.33 -3.15 7.68
C PRO A 63 0.39 -1.90 6.78
N ILE A 64 0.17 -2.06 5.46
CA ILE A 64 0.23 -0.97 4.47
C ILE A 64 -0.98 -1.06 3.53
N THR A 65 -1.70 0.04 3.39
CA THR A 65 -2.86 0.15 2.49
C THR A 65 -2.58 1.15 1.37
N VAL A 66 -2.97 0.80 0.14
CA VAL A 66 -2.89 1.72 -1.00
C VAL A 66 -4.17 2.55 -1.10
N ARG A 67 -4.01 3.88 -1.10
CA ARG A 67 -5.10 4.81 -1.43
C ARG A 67 -4.95 5.25 -2.88
N ARG A 68 -5.96 4.98 -3.70
CA ARG A 68 -6.02 5.41 -5.11
C ARG A 68 -6.79 6.73 -5.16
N GLY A 69 -6.15 7.78 -5.67
CA GLY A 69 -6.77 9.11 -5.75
C GLY A 69 -8.04 9.07 -6.60
N GLY A 70 -9.14 9.61 -6.06
CA GLY A 70 -10.45 9.61 -6.72
C GLY A 70 -11.58 9.93 -5.74
N GLU A 71 -11.37 9.64 -4.47
CA GLU A 71 -12.28 9.98 -3.37
C GLU A 71 -11.73 11.20 -2.64
N THR A 72 -11.96 12.37 -3.24
CA THR A 72 -12.08 13.61 -2.45
C THR A 72 -13.26 13.38 -1.51
N PRO A 73 -13.08 13.35 -0.18
CA PRO A 73 -14.23 13.33 0.72
C PRO A 73 -15.05 14.57 0.40
N ALA A 74 -16.36 14.40 0.18
CA ALA A 74 -17.29 15.45 -0.24
C ALA A 74 -17.45 16.61 0.79
N GLY A 75 -16.52 16.79 1.73
CA GLY A 75 -16.47 17.86 2.72
C GLY A 75 -15.06 18.38 3.04
N GLY A 76 -14.07 18.16 2.17
CA GLY A 76 -12.71 18.71 2.37
C GLY A 76 -12.64 20.19 2.02
N LEU A 77 -12.81 21.06 3.02
CA LEU A 77 -12.59 22.51 2.95
C LEU A 77 -11.31 22.86 2.18
N ALA A 78 -11.48 23.56 1.07
CA ALA A 78 -10.44 24.34 0.43
C ALA A 78 -10.10 25.54 1.34
N LEU A 79 -9.20 25.34 2.30
CA LEU A 79 -8.49 26.46 2.93
C LEU A 79 -7.54 27.03 1.89
N ARG A 80 -8.05 27.97 1.09
CA ARG A 80 -7.23 28.95 0.37
C ARG A 80 -6.75 29.98 1.38
N LEU A 81 -5.43 30.17 1.43
CA LEU A 81 -4.79 31.31 2.07
C LEU A 81 -5.15 32.61 1.33
#